data_AF-A0A381T1S3-F1
#
_entry.id   AF-A0A381T1S3-F1
#
_cell.length_a   1.000
_cell.length_b   1.000
_cell.length_c   1.000
_cell.angle_alpha   90.00
_cell.angle_beta   90.00
_cell.angle_gamma   90.00
#
_symmetry.space_group_name_H-M   'P 1'
#
loop_
_entity.id
_entity.type
_entity.pdbx_description
1 polymer ?
#
loop_
_entity_poly.entity_id
_entity_poly.type
_entity_poly.pdbx_seq_one_letter_code
_entity_poly.pdbx_strand_id
1 'polypeptide(L)'
;VATVAVLRSSNTTPEATILVSLAIGAAAFCGLALLRTLWPLVAVDFEVESNAVSNRTRVAVEREKQLVLRSIKELEFDRAMGKVAEEDFQEMTNRLRARAISFMRQLDSDTPGYSESIEQELQSRLAAHPVSAGTPNQPSKAVGGECSCEVCATVNDADARFCKYCGASL
;
A
#
# COMPACT_ATOMS: atom_id res chain seq x y z
N VAL A 1 -3.13 49.36 -7.11
CA VAL A 1 -4.44 49.92 -7.56
C VAL A 1 -5.25 50.51 -6.40
N ALA A 2 -5.18 49.97 -5.17
CA ALA A 2 -5.89 50.52 -4.01
C ALA A 2 -5.39 51.90 -3.50
N THR A 3 -4.14 52.29 -3.79
CA THR A 3 -3.56 53.54 -3.29
C THR A 3 -3.95 54.79 -4.08
N VAL A 4 -4.47 54.65 -5.31
CA VAL A 4 -4.74 55.79 -6.21
C VAL A 4 -6.15 56.36 -6.04
N ALA A 5 -7.11 55.56 -5.56
CA ALA A 5 -8.50 56.01 -5.39
C ALA A 5 -8.71 56.98 -4.22
N VAL A 6 -7.83 56.96 -3.21
CA VAL A 6 -7.97 57.77 -1.99
C VAL A 6 -7.61 59.25 -2.22
N LEU A 7 -6.86 59.58 -3.28
CA LEU A 7 -6.40 60.96 -3.50
C LEU A 7 -7.42 61.89 -4.20
N ARG A 8 -8.61 61.40 -4.58
CA ARG A 8 -9.60 62.21 -5.35
C ARG A 8 -10.83 62.66 -4.56
N SER A 9 -10.93 62.39 -3.26
CA SER A 9 -12.04 62.88 -2.43
C SER A 9 -11.55 63.71 -1.24
N SER A 10 -11.30 65.00 -1.47
CA SER A 10 -10.93 65.97 -0.43
C SER A 10 -12.07 66.33 0.54
N ASN A 11 -13.13 65.52 0.64
CA ASN A 11 -14.28 65.71 1.54
C ASN A 11 -14.95 64.37 1.93
N THR A 12 -14.16 63.33 2.23
CA THR A 12 -14.70 62.13 2.88
C THR A 12 -14.57 62.27 4.39
N THR A 13 -15.70 62.37 5.09
CA THR A 13 -15.77 62.34 6.55
C THR A 13 -15.15 61.04 7.08
N PRO A 14 -14.48 61.04 8.24
CA PRO A 14 -13.76 59.87 8.76
C PRO A 14 -14.68 58.65 8.94
N GLU A 15 -15.95 58.88 9.24
CA GLU A 15 -17.01 57.86 9.28
C GLU A 15 -17.16 57.09 7.97
N ALA A 16 -17.07 57.75 6.81
CA ALA A 16 -17.24 57.12 5.51
C ALA A 16 -16.10 56.13 5.21
N THR A 17 -14.87 56.44 5.64
CA THR A 17 -13.72 55.55 5.45
C THR A 17 -13.81 54.27 6.30
N ILE A 18 -14.37 54.37 7.50
CA ILE A 18 -14.60 53.23 8.41
C ILE A 18 -15.70 52.33 7.86
N LEU A 19 -16.77 52.92 7.33
CA LEU A 19 -17.87 52.15 6.73
C LEU A 19 -17.42 51.40 5.46
N VAL A 20 -16.59 52.03 4.62
CA VAL A 20 -16.07 51.39 3.40
C VAL A 20 -15.12 50.23 3.73
N SER A 21 -14.21 50.38 4.70
CA SER A 21 -13.29 49.29 5.08
C SER A 21 -14.03 48.11 5.72
N LEU A 22 -15.04 48.39 6.56
CA LEU A 22 -15.91 47.37 7.15
C LEU A 22 -16.69 46.60 6.07
N ALA A 23 -17.25 47.32 5.09
CA ALA A 23 -18.00 46.71 3.99
C ALA A 23 -17.11 45.78 3.14
N ILE A 24 -15.89 46.20 2.82
CA ILE A 24 -14.93 45.39 2.06
C ILE A 24 -14.52 44.15 2.88
N GLY A 25 -14.28 44.30 4.18
CA GLY A 25 -13.95 43.18 5.07
C GLY A 25 -15.08 42.16 5.16
N ALA A 26 -16.33 42.63 5.30
CA ALA A 26 -17.51 41.76 5.33
C ALA A 26 -17.70 41.01 4.00
N ALA A 27 -17.53 41.69 2.86
CA ALA A 27 -17.62 41.07 1.54
C ALA A 27 -16.55 39.99 1.32
N ALA A 28 -15.31 40.26 1.73
CA ALA A 28 -14.20 39.29 1.65
C ALA A 28 -14.45 38.07 2.54
N PHE A 29 -14.94 38.27 3.76
CA PHE A 29 -15.25 37.19 4.69
C PHE A 29 -16.37 36.29 4.15
N CYS A 30 -17.44 36.89 3.61
CA CYS A 30 -18.51 36.14 2.96
C CYS A 30 -18.01 35.34 1.75
N GLY A 31 -17.15 35.94 0.91
CA GLY A 31 -16.54 35.24 -0.23
C GLY A 31 -15.66 34.05 0.20
N LEU A 32 -14.85 34.22 1.25
CA LEU A 32 -14.00 33.15 1.79
C LEU A 32 -14.83 32.05 2.45
N ALA A 33 -15.90 32.41 3.18
CA ALA A 33 -16.84 31.46 3.74
C ALA A 33 -17.54 30.64 2.64
N LEU A 34 -17.99 31.28 1.56
CA LEU A 34 -18.59 30.60 0.41
C LEU A 34 -17.59 29.67 -0.29
N LEU A 35 -16.34 30.12 -0.51
CA LEU A 35 -15.30 29.26 -1.07
C LEU A 35 -15.02 28.07 -0.14
N ARG A 36 -14.94 28.30 1.17
CA ARG A 36 -14.72 27.25 2.17
C ARG A 36 -15.85 26.23 2.22
N THR A 37 -17.11 26.65 2.02
CA THR A 37 -18.28 25.76 2.03
C THR A 37 -18.50 25.07 0.69
N LEU A 38 -18.15 25.68 -0.43
CA LEU A 38 -18.24 25.09 -1.77
C LEU A 38 -17.05 24.18 -2.11
N TRP A 39 -15.89 24.42 -1.51
CA TRP A 39 -14.69 23.59 -1.67
C TRP A 39 -14.93 22.09 -1.43
N PRO A 40 -15.57 21.65 -0.33
CA PRO A 40 -15.84 20.23 -0.14
C PRO A 40 -16.77 19.67 -1.20
N LEU A 41 -17.73 20.43 -1.73
CA LEU A 41 -18.60 19.93 -2.80
C LEU A 41 -17.82 19.64 -4.10
N VAL A 42 -16.86 20.51 -4.46
CA VAL A 42 -16.05 20.34 -5.68
C VAL A 42 -14.94 19.30 -5.49
N ALA A 43 -14.39 19.16 -4.28
CA ALA A 43 -13.29 18.24 -4.00
C ALA A 43 -13.74 16.80 -3.71
N VAL A 44 -14.96 16.59 -3.20
CA VAL A 44 -15.44 15.27 -2.75
C VAL A 44 -15.95 14.39 -3.90
N ASP A 45 -16.40 14.97 -5.01
CA ASP A 45 -17.01 14.20 -6.11
C ASP A 45 -16.03 13.28 -6.86
N PHE A 46 -14.73 13.58 -6.87
CA PHE A 46 -13.75 12.73 -7.57
C PHE A 46 -13.23 11.56 -6.75
N GLU A 47 -13.04 11.73 -5.43
CA GLU A 47 -12.46 10.68 -4.58
C GLU A 47 -13.54 9.78 -3.96
N VAL A 48 -14.69 10.30 -3.53
CA VAL A 48 -15.70 9.46 -2.85
C VAL A 48 -16.46 8.59 -3.84
N GLU A 49 -16.81 9.10 -5.03
CA GLU A 49 -17.49 8.31 -6.05
C GLU A 49 -16.58 7.21 -6.62
N SER A 50 -15.29 7.53 -6.85
CA SER A 50 -14.29 6.55 -7.30
C SER A 50 -14.02 5.48 -6.24
N ASN A 51 -13.91 5.85 -4.96
CA ASN A 51 -13.76 4.89 -3.86
C ASN A 51 -15.01 4.02 -3.66
N ALA A 52 -16.23 4.56 -3.80
CA ALA A 52 -17.46 3.78 -3.66
C ALA A 52 -17.65 2.76 -4.80
N VAL A 53 -17.31 3.14 -6.04
CA VAL A 53 -17.32 2.22 -7.19
C VAL A 53 -16.21 1.17 -7.07
N SER A 54 -15.00 1.57 -6.64
CA SER A 54 -13.89 0.66 -6.35
C SER A 54 -14.28 -0.36 -5.25
N ASN A 55 -14.93 0.07 -4.18
CA ASN A 55 -15.32 -0.83 -3.09
C ASN A 55 -16.38 -1.85 -3.54
N ARG A 56 -17.35 -1.46 -4.39
CA ARG A 56 -18.35 -2.40 -4.94
C ARG A 56 -17.72 -3.45 -5.87
N THR A 57 -16.82 -3.02 -6.74
CA THR A 57 -16.11 -3.92 -7.66
C THR A 57 -15.17 -4.86 -6.89
N ARG A 58 -14.45 -4.34 -5.89
CA ARG A 58 -13.64 -5.12 -4.96
C ARG A 58 -14.43 -6.20 -4.22
N VAL A 59 -15.59 -5.85 -3.65
CA VAL A 59 -16.47 -6.81 -2.95
C VAL A 59 -16.96 -7.90 -3.91
N ALA A 60 -17.23 -7.58 -5.18
CA ALA A 60 -17.59 -8.58 -6.17
C ALA A 60 -16.44 -9.57 -6.44
N VAL A 61 -15.22 -9.05 -6.63
CA VAL A 61 -14.01 -9.88 -6.85
C VAL A 61 -13.68 -10.74 -5.61
N GLU A 62 -13.86 -10.20 -4.40
CA GLU A 62 -13.67 -10.96 -3.16
C GLU A 62 -14.65 -12.15 -3.04
N ARG A 63 -15.90 -11.97 -3.49
CA ARG A 63 -16.88 -13.07 -3.55
C ARG A 63 -16.47 -14.13 -4.56
N GLU A 64 -16.04 -13.74 -5.75
CA GLU A 64 -15.56 -14.69 -6.76
C GLU A 64 -14.32 -15.47 -6.27
N LYS A 65 -13.38 -14.80 -5.60
CA LYS A 65 -12.24 -15.44 -4.93
C LYS A 65 -12.70 -16.48 -3.91
N GLN A 66 -13.66 -16.13 -3.03
CA GLN A 66 -14.18 -17.06 -2.03
C GLN A 66 -14.82 -18.30 -2.66
N LEU A 67 -15.58 -18.13 -3.75
CA LEU A 67 -16.17 -19.25 -4.48
C LEU A 67 -15.11 -20.17 -5.09
N VAL A 68 -14.06 -19.61 -5.69
CA VAL A 68 -12.94 -20.42 -6.23
C VAL A 68 -12.22 -21.18 -5.12
N LEU A 69 -11.89 -20.52 -4.01
CA LEU A 69 -11.21 -21.18 -2.89
C LEU A 69 -12.06 -22.29 -2.27
N ARG A 70 -13.38 -22.08 -2.19
CA ARG A 70 -14.32 -23.12 -1.77
C ARG A 70 -14.32 -24.31 -2.74
N SER A 71 -14.34 -24.05 -4.05
CA SER A 71 -14.31 -25.13 -5.06
C SER A 71 -13.03 -25.97 -4.97
N ILE A 72 -11.88 -25.35 -4.66
CA ILE A 72 -10.62 -26.07 -4.43
C ILE A 72 -10.75 -26.99 -3.21
N LYS A 73 -11.36 -26.49 -2.13
CA LYS A 73 -11.57 -27.27 -0.90
C LYS A 73 -12.53 -28.43 -1.09
N GLU A 74 -13.60 -28.24 -1.86
CA GLU A 74 -14.52 -29.31 -2.22
C GLU A 74 -13.82 -30.37 -3.09
N LEU A 75 -12.96 -29.96 -4.02
CA LEU A 75 -12.16 -30.89 -4.83
C LEU A 75 -11.13 -31.67 -4.00
N GLU A 76 -10.47 -31.03 -3.03
CA GLU A 76 -9.58 -31.70 -2.07
C GLU A 76 -10.32 -32.74 -1.23
N PHE A 77 -11.56 -32.44 -0.85
CA PHE A 77 -12.43 -33.36 -0.14
C PHE A 77 -12.88 -34.53 -1.01
N ASP A 78 -13.29 -34.28 -2.26
CA ASP A 78 -13.68 -35.34 -3.19
C ASP A 78 -12.51 -36.29 -3.51
N ARG A 79 -11.28 -35.77 -3.58
CA ARG A 79 -10.07 -36.60 -3.66
C ARG A 79 -9.90 -37.45 -2.40
N ALA A 80 -10.00 -36.85 -1.21
CA ALA A 80 -9.87 -37.59 0.05
C ALA A 80 -10.94 -38.68 0.20
N MET A 81 -12.10 -38.49 -0.43
CA MET A 81 -13.18 -39.47 -0.51
C MET A 81 -13.00 -40.51 -1.63
N GLY A 82 -11.92 -40.42 -2.42
CA GLY A 82 -11.63 -41.34 -3.51
C GLY A 82 -12.57 -41.19 -4.72
N LYS A 83 -13.30 -40.08 -4.84
CA LYS A 83 -14.22 -39.82 -5.98
C LYS A 83 -13.50 -39.32 -7.22
N VAL A 84 -12.27 -38.83 -7.08
CA VAL A 84 -11.48 -38.18 -8.13
C VAL A 84 -10.08 -38.80 -8.14
N ALA A 85 -9.59 -39.13 -9.34
CA ALA A 85 -8.23 -39.63 -9.52
C ALA A 85 -7.18 -38.54 -9.27
N GLU A 86 -5.97 -38.91 -8.87
CA GLU A 86 -4.91 -37.93 -8.58
C GLU A 86 -4.53 -37.10 -9.81
N GLU A 87 -4.53 -37.71 -11.00
CA GLU A 87 -4.20 -37.02 -12.26
C GLU A 87 -5.23 -35.92 -12.58
N ASP A 88 -6.52 -36.24 -12.50
CA ASP A 88 -7.62 -35.28 -12.72
C ASP A 88 -7.62 -34.17 -11.64
N PHE A 89 -7.32 -34.55 -10.39
CA PHE A 89 -7.21 -33.60 -9.29
C PHE A 89 -6.13 -32.56 -9.54
N GLN A 90 -4.94 -32.97 -10.00
CA GLN A 90 -3.84 -32.06 -10.27
C GLN A 90 -4.17 -31.09 -11.41
N GLU A 91 -4.74 -31.58 -12.51
CA GLU A 91 -5.14 -30.73 -13.63
C GLU A 91 -6.17 -29.68 -13.21
N MET A 92 -7.27 -30.12 -12.58
CA MET A 92 -8.37 -29.26 -12.14
C MET A 92 -7.91 -28.24 -11.09
N THR A 93 -7.11 -28.68 -10.11
CA THR A 93 -6.62 -27.80 -9.05
C THR A 93 -5.67 -26.75 -9.60
N ASN A 94 -4.80 -27.09 -10.56
CA ASN A 94 -3.89 -26.13 -11.18
C ASN A 94 -4.64 -25.02 -11.92
N ARG A 95 -5.71 -25.36 -12.66
CA ARG A 95 -6.58 -24.36 -13.32
C ARG A 95 -7.28 -23.45 -12.30
N LEU A 96 -7.82 -24.02 -11.22
CA LEU A 96 -8.48 -23.23 -10.17
C LEU A 96 -7.49 -22.34 -9.41
N ARG A 97 -6.28 -22.81 -9.11
CA ARG A 97 -5.22 -22.02 -8.48
C ARG A 97 -4.79 -20.85 -9.36
N ALA A 98 -4.62 -21.07 -10.67
CA ALA A 98 -4.31 -19.98 -11.61
C ALA A 98 -5.39 -18.88 -11.57
N ARG A 99 -6.67 -19.27 -11.51
CA ARG A 99 -7.80 -18.34 -11.38
C ARG A 99 -7.86 -17.65 -10.01
N ALA A 100 -7.52 -18.35 -8.93
CA ALA A 100 -7.44 -17.75 -7.60
C ALA A 100 -6.34 -16.67 -7.54
N ILE A 101 -5.18 -16.95 -8.16
CA ILE A 101 -4.06 -16.00 -8.24
C ILE A 101 -4.46 -14.75 -9.04
N SER A 102 -5.22 -14.89 -10.13
CA SER A 102 -5.67 -13.71 -10.90
C SER A 102 -6.57 -12.80 -10.07
N PHE A 103 -7.49 -13.35 -9.27
CA PHE A 103 -8.33 -12.54 -8.38
C PHE A 103 -7.54 -11.87 -7.25
N MET A 104 -6.54 -12.56 -6.68
CA MET A 104 -5.67 -11.96 -5.66
C MET A 104 -4.91 -10.76 -6.25
N ARG A 105 -4.29 -10.92 -7.42
CA ARG A 105 -3.57 -9.83 -8.10
C ARG A 105 -4.46 -8.64 -8.43
N GLN A 106 -5.72 -8.90 -8.82
CA GLN A 106 -6.68 -7.84 -9.09
C GLN A 106 -7.00 -7.03 -7.83
N LEU A 107 -7.25 -7.70 -6.70
CA LEU A 107 -7.50 -7.04 -5.41
C LEU A 107 -6.29 -6.24 -4.91
N ASP A 108 -5.08 -6.76 -5.13
CA ASP A 108 -3.84 -6.09 -4.77
C ASP A 108 -3.64 -4.81 -5.62
N SER A 109 -4.00 -4.87 -6.90
CA SER A 109 -3.88 -3.73 -7.83
C SER A 109 -4.90 -2.63 -7.53
N ASP A 110 -6.10 -2.99 -7.08
CA ASP A 110 -7.19 -2.05 -6.75
C ASP A 110 -7.00 -1.35 -5.39
N THR A 111 -5.93 -1.65 -4.64
CA THR A 111 -5.67 -1.05 -3.33
C THR A 111 -4.45 -0.10 -3.35
N PRO A 112 -4.61 1.16 -3.80
CA PRO A 112 -3.53 2.14 -3.78
C PRO A 112 -3.17 2.52 -2.33
N GLY A 113 -1.86 2.56 -2.02
CA GLY A 113 -1.31 3.03 -0.74
C GLY A 113 -0.62 1.97 0.13
N TYR A 114 -0.91 0.67 -0.06
CA TYR A 114 -0.14 -0.39 0.63
C TYR A 114 1.29 -0.50 0.10
N SER A 115 1.50 -0.34 -1.21
CA SER A 115 2.83 -0.32 -1.80
C SER A 115 3.72 0.79 -1.23
N GLU A 116 3.19 2.00 -1.12
CA GLU A 116 3.92 3.15 -0.57
C GLU A 116 4.25 2.98 0.91
N SER A 117 3.30 2.48 1.71
CA SER A 117 3.53 2.20 3.13
C SER A 117 4.54 1.05 3.34
N ILE A 118 4.48 0.01 2.52
CA ILE A 118 5.47 -1.07 2.50
C ILE A 118 6.86 -0.51 2.15
N GLU A 119 6.96 0.34 1.14
CA GLU A 119 8.23 0.93 0.71
C GLU A 119 8.82 1.86 1.78
N GLN A 120 7.98 2.65 2.46
CA GLN A 120 8.39 3.47 3.60
C GLN A 120 8.88 2.62 4.77
N GLU A 121 8.19 1.53 5.10
CA GLU A 121 8.64 0.59 6.13
C GLU A 121 9.96 -0.07 5.74
N LEU A 122 10.11 -0.52 4.48
CA LEU A 122 11.36 -1.08 3.95
C LEU A 122 12.52 -0.10 4.08
N GLN A 123 12.31 1.16 3.67
CA GLN A 123 13.31 2.22 3.81
C GLN A 123 13.68 2.44 5.28
N SER A 124 12.71 2.42 6.19
CA SER A 124 12.99 2.55 7.64
C SER A 124 13.87 1.41 8.17
N ARG A 125 13.63 0.17 7.71
CA ARG A 125 14.41 -1.01 8.11
C ARG A 125 15.81 -1.00 7.52
N LEU A 126 15.94 -0.58 6.26
CA LEU A 126 17.23 -0.39 5.59
C LEU A 126 18.03 0.76 6.20
N ALA A 127 17.38 1.82 6.68
CA ALA A 127 18.05 2.91 7.38
C ALA A 127 18.52 2.50 8.79
N ALA A 128 17.73 1.69 9.51
CA ALA A 128 18.09 1.16 10.83
C ALA A 128 19.18 0.08 10.76
N HIS A 129 19.18 -0.71 9.68
CA HIS A 129 20.19 -1.70 9.36
C HIS A 129 20.67 -1.44 7.93
N PRO A 130 21.63 -0.53 7.70
CA PRO A 130 22.19 -0.28 6.38
C PRO A 130 22.83 -1.57 5.89
N VAL A 131 22.08 -2.29 5.06
CA VAL A 131 22.62 -3.35 4.23
C VAL A 131 23.60 -2.63 3.31
N SER A 132 24.89 -2.71 3.61
CA SER A 132 25.92 -2.22 2.70
C SER A 132 25.64 -2.82 1.32
N ALA A 133 25.50 -1.96 0.32
CA ALA A 133 25.45 -2.32 -1.09
C ALA A 133 26.81 -2.91 -1.51
N GLY A 134 27.11 -4.09 -1.01
CA GLY A 134 28.00 -5.07 -1.60
C GLY A 134 27.11 -6.18 -2.12
N THR A 135 27.42 -6.64 -3.33
CA THR A 135 27.13 -7.96 -3.92
C THR A 135 26.38 -8.93 -3.00
N PRO A 136 25.31 -9.61 -3.47
CA PRO A 136 24.67 -10.63 -2.65
C PRO A 136 25.75 -11.61 -2.19
N ASN A 137 25.87 -11.72 -0.87
CA ASN A 137 26.85 -12.52 -0.13
C ASN A 137 28.21 -11.84 0.17
N GLN A 138 28.33 -11.13 1.29
CA GLN A 138 29.39 -11.46 2.27
C GLN A 138 29.18 -10.84 3.68
N PRO A 139 29.47 -11.61 4.76
CA PRO A 139 29.43 -11.14 6.13
C PRO A 139 30.62 -10.23 6.48
N SER A 140 30.44 -9.47 7.56
CA SER A 140 31.44 -8.62 8.19
C SER A 140 32.75 -9.35 8.48
N LYS A 141 33.87 -8.71 8.09
CA LYS A 141 35.23 -8.92 8.61
C LYS A 141 35.65 -10.40 8.72
N ALA A 142 36.29 -10.86 7.66
CA ALA A 142 37.11 -12.06 7.62
C ALA A 142 38.05 -12.18 8.85
N VAL A 143 37.67 -13.07 9.77
CA VAL A 143 38.60 -14.08 10.27
C VAL A 143 38.25 -15.32 9.46
N GLY A 144 39.06 -15.60 8.44
CA GLY A 144 38.79 -16.68 7.49
C GLY A 144 38.81 -18.03 8.19
N GLY A 145 37.72 -18.78 8.02
CA GLY A 145 37.61 -20.19 8.38
C GLY A 145 36.28 -20.72 7.90
N GLU A 146 36.31 -21.61 6.91
CA GLU A 146 35.19 -22.50 6.62
C GLU A 146 35.05 -23.46 7.81
N CYS A 147 33.91 -23.46 8.49
CA CYS A 147 33.67 -24.37 9.62
C CYS A 147 33.02 -25.66 9.10
N SER A 148 33.65 -26.81 9.38
CA SER A 148 33.10 -28.12 9.07
C SER A 148 32.24 -28.61 10.24
N CYS A 149 31.05 -29.11 9.93
CA CYS A 149 30.20 -29.75 10.93
C CYS A 149 30.84 -31.02 11.50
N GLU A 150 30.98 -31.14 12.82
CA GLU A 150 31.50 -32.36 13.47
C GLU A 150 30.61 -33.59 13.26
N VAL A 151 29.32 -33.40 13.01
CA VAL A 151 28.34 -34.49 12.87
C VAL A 151 28.31 -35.08 11.46
N CYS A 152 28.43 -34.25 10.43
CA CYS A 152 28.22 -34.66 9.04
C CYS A 152 29.28 -34.16 8.06
N ALA A 153 30.33 -33.51 8.57
CA ALA A 153 31.45 -32.95 7.79
C ALA A 153 31.03 -31.94 6.70
N THR A 154 29.79 -31.44 6.70
CA THR A 154 29.35 -30.42 5.75
C THR A 154 30.07 -29.10 6.04
N VAL A 155 30.65 -28.52 5.00
CA VAL A 155 31.29 -27.20 5.05
C VAL A 155 30.22 -26.12 5.04
N ASN A 156 30.23 -25.27 6.05
CA ASN A 156 29.26 -24.21 6.23
C ASN A 156 29.90 -22.82 6.18
N ASP A 157 29.06 -21.82 5.89
CA ASP A 157 29.47 -20.42 5.90
C ASP A 157 29.94 -20.02 7.30
N ALA A 158 30.93 -19.12 7.38
CA ALA A 158 31.64 -18.79 8.62
C ALA A 158 30.73 -18.17 9.70
N ASP A 159 29.59 -17.61 9.31
CA ASP A 159 28.58 -17.02 10.19
C ASP A 159 27.45 -18.00 10.56
N ALA A 160 27.50 -19.23 10.07
CA ALA A 160 26.43 -20.17 10.25
C ALA A 160 26.44 -20.80 11.65
N ARG A 161 25.38 -20.54 12.43
CA ARG A 161 25.17 -21.14 13.77
C ARG A 161 24.65 -22.59 13.72
N PHE A 162 24.12 -23.00 12.58
CA PHE A 162 23.54 -24.33 12.36
C PHE A 162 24.01 -24.87 11.01
N CYS A 163 24.30 -26.16 10.95
CA CYS A 163 24.69 -26.85 9.73
C CYS A 163 23.56 -26.81 8.69
N LYS A 164 23.85 -26.34 7.47
CA LYS A 164 22.85 -26.29 6.38
C LYS A 164 22.33 -27.65 5.91
N TYR A 165 23.03 -28.73 6.23
CA TYR A 165 22.63 -30.09 5.84
C TYR A 165 21.91 -30.85 6.94
N CYS A 166 22.52 -30.98 8.14
CA CYS A 166 21.97 -31.80 9.22
C CYS A 166 21.29 -31.00 10.34
N GLY A 167 21.37 -29.67 10.32
CA GLY A 167 20.76 -28.80 11.35
C GLY A 167 21.44 -28.82 12.72
N ALA A 168 22.53 -29.55 12.90
CA ALA A 168 23.31 -29.53 14.15
C ALA A 168 23.92 -28.15 14.40
N SER A 169 24.03 -27.73 15.66
CA SER A 169 24.76 -26.52 16.03
C SER A 169 26.24 -26.66 15.68
N LEU A 170 26.82 -25.62 15.08
CA LEU A 170 28.23 -25.55 14.69
C LEU A 170 29.08 -24.80 15.70
#